data_AF-A0A535N062-F1
#
_entry.id   AF-A0A535N062-F1
#
_cell.length_a   1.000
_cell.length_b   1.000
_cell.length_c   1.000
_cell.angle_alpha   90.00
_cell.angle_beta   90.00
_cell.angle_gamma   90.00
#
_symmetry.space_group_name_H-M   'P 1'
#
loop_
_entity.id
_entity.type
_entity.pdbx_description
1 polymer ?
#
loop_
_entity_poly.entity_id
_entity_poly.type
_entity_poly.pdbx_seq_one_letter_code
_entity_poly.pdbx_strand_id
1 'polypeptide(L)' 'MKETMQGRYGKYGGQYIPETLMAAVDELAAAFDAAVKDDGFRHEFEYLSRT' A
#
# COMPACT_ATOMS: atom_id res chain seq x y z
N MET A 1 -15.31 20.49 4.52
CA MET A 1 -14.30 19.93 3.61
C MET A 1 -14.21 18.46 3.96
N LYS A 2 -14.55 17.54 3.05
CA LYS A 2 -14.59 16.10 3.39
C LYS A 2 -13.16 15.61 3.57
N GLU A 3 -12.83 15.15 4.78
CA GLU A 3 -11.65 14.36 5.04
C GLU A 3 -11.63 13.19 4.04
N THR A 4 -10.63 13.14 3.17
CA THR A 4 -10.35 11.97 2.36
C THR A 4 -9.87 10.88 3.32
N MET A 5 -10.81 10.07 3.82
CA MET A 5 -10.49 8.86 4.60
C MET A 5 -9.51 8.01 3.77
N GLN A 6 -8.34 7.68 4.35
CA GLN A 6 -7.33 6.88 3.67
C GLN A 6 -7.93 5.56 3.15
N GLY A 7 -7.45 5.09 2.00
CA GLY A 7 -7.85 3.81 1.42
C GLY A 7 -9.24 3.76 0.76
N ARG A 8 -9.92 4.91 0.54
CA ARG A 8 -11.22 4.96 -0.16
C ARG A 8 -11.11 5.56 -1.57
N TYR A 9 -11.88 5.00 -2.50
CA TYR A 9 -12.12 5.52 -3.84
C TYR A 9 -13.60 5.86 -4.00
N GLY A 10 -13.95 7.12 -3.76
CA GLY A 10 -15.34 7.57 -3.68
C GLY A 10 -16.08 6.88 -2.54
N LYS A 11 -17.18 6.18 -2.84
CA LYS A 11 -17.95 5.44 -1.82
C LYS A 11 -17.38 4.06 -1.49
N TYR A 12 -16.42 3.57 -2.28
CA TYR A 12 -15.88 2.22 -2.19
C TYR A 12 -14.50 2.19 -1.50
N GLY A 13 -14.07 1.01 -1.06
CA GLY A 13 -12.81 0.83 -0.32
C GLY A 13 -12.93 1.11 1.17
N GLY A 14 -11.79 1.34 1.82
CA GLY A 14 -11.63 1.36 3.27
C GLY A 14 -11.10 0.04 3.81
N GLN A 15 -10.73 0.03 5.09
CA GLN A 15 -10.23 -1.15 5.79
C GLN A 15 -11.37 -1.82 6.57
N TYR A 16 -11.87 -2.96 6.07
CA TYR A 16 -12.90 -3.78 6.74
C TYR A 16 -12.26 -5.05 7.30
N ILE A 17 -11.35 -4.86 8.27
CA ILE A 17 -10.54 -5.92 8.87
C ILE A 17 -10.69 -5.93 10.39
N PRO A 18 -10.45 -7.06 11.07
CA PRO A 18 -10.29 -7.11 12.51
C PRO A 18 -9.20 -6.15 13.01
N GLU A 19 -9.38 -5.61 14.21
CA GLU A 19 -8.42 -4.70 14.83
C GLU A 19 -7.02 -5.31 14.99
N THR A 20 -6.95 -6.61 15.23
CA THR A 20 -5.69 -7.36 15.31
C THR A 20 -4.87 -7.35 14.02
N LEU A 21 -5.49 -7.01 12.88
CA LEU A 21 -4.81 -6.93 11.58
C LEU A 21 -4.51 -5.49 11.15
N MET A 22 -5.03 -4.47 11.85
CA MET A 22 -4.81 -3.07 11.45
C MET A 22 -3.33 -2.71 11.42
N ALA A 23 -2.59 -3.03 12.48
CA ALA A 23 -1.16 -2.72 12.57
C ALA A 23 -0.33 -3.36 11.44
N ALA A 24 -0.63 -4.61 11.07
CA ALA A 24 0.06 -5.31 9.99
C ALA A 24 -0.24 -4.70 8.61
N VAL A 25 -1.47 -4.23 8.39
CA VAL A 25 -1.85 -3.55 7.14
C VAL A 25 -1.18 -2.18 7.04
N ASP A 26 -1.08 -1.46 8.16
CA ASP A 26 -0.41 -0.16 8.20
C ASP A 26 1.11 -0.31 7.97
N GLU A 27 1.74 -1.33 8.56
CA GLU A 27 3.14 -1.68 8.30
C GLU A 27 3.38 -2.02 6.82
N LEU A 28 2.50 -2.84 6.23
CA LEU A 28 2.56 -3.19 4.82
C LEU A 28 2.43 -1.96 3.91
N ALA A 29 1.49 -1.06 4.22
CA ALA A 29 1.30 0.17 3.45
C ALA A 29 2.56 1.05 3.50
N ALA A 30 3.16 1.22 4.68
CA ALA A 30 4.39 1.98 4.84
C ALA A 30 5.59 1.34 4.11
N ALA A 31 5.72 0.01 4.19
CA ALA A 31 6.77 -0.74 3.50
C ALA A 31 6.62 -0.63 1.97
N PHE A 32 5.40 -0.72 1.46
CA PHE A 32 5.11 -0.53 0.04
C PHE A 32 5.47 0.89 -0.41
N ASP A 33 5.03 1.92 0.33
CA ASP A 33 5.34 3.33 0.01
C ASP A 33 6.85 3.62 0.00
N ALA A 34 7.63 2.90 0.80
CA ALA A 34 9.09 2.97 0.77
C ALA A 34 9.65 2.21 -0.45
N ALA A 35 9.21 0.97 -0.68
CA ALA A 35 9.71 0.12 -1.76
C ALA A 35 9.47 0.71 -3.15
N VAL A 36 8.31 1.33 -3.40
CA VAL A 36 8.03 1.95 -4.71
C VAL A 36 8.86 3.21 -4.99
N LYS A 37 9.50 3.79 -3.97
CA LYS A 37 10.43 4.91 -4.10
C LYS A 37 11.89 4.46 -4.13
N ASP A 38 12.16 3.17 -3.91
CA ASP A 38 13.49 2.58 -3.99
C ASP A 38 13.78 2.14 -5.43
N ASP A 39 14.76 2.78 -6.05
CA ASP A 39 15.19 2.46 -7.42
C ASP A 39 15.73 1.02 -7.54
N GLY A 40 16.35 0.49 -6.48
CA GLY A 40 16.85 -0.89 -6.45
C GLY A 40 15.71 -1.90 -6.54
N PHE A 41 14.67 -1.69 -5.72
CA PHE A 41 13.45 -2.50 -5.76
C PHE A 41 12.77 -2.42 -7.13
N ARG A 42 12.66 -1.22 -7.71
CA ARG A 42 12.06 -1.03 -9.03
C ARG A 42 12.82 -1.75 -10.15
N HIS A 43 14.15 -1.65 -10.16
CA HIS A 43 14.97 -2.34 -11.15
C HIS A 43 14.85 -3.86 -11.06
N GLU A 44 14.87 -4.41 -9.83
CA GLU A 44 14.68 -5.85 -9.63
C GLU A 44 13.28 -6.29 -10.09
N PHE A 45 12.24 -5.54 -9.72
CA PHE A 45 10.86 -5.82 -10.12
C PHE A 45 10.69 -5.79 -11.65
N GLU A 46 11.26 -4.80 -12.33
CA GLU A 46 11.22 -4.68 -13.79
C GLU A 46 11.98 -5.80 -14.50
N TYR A 47 13.12 -6.22 -13.94
CA TYR A 47 13.89 -7.35 -14.47
C TYR A 47 13.09 -8.65 -14.38
N LEU A 48 12.53 -8.96 -13.21
CA LEU A 48 11.75 -10.18 -12.98
C LEU A 48 10.45 -10.21 -13.80
N SER A 49 9.81 -9.07 -14.04
CA SER A 49 8.56 -8.99 -14.82
C SER A 49 8.72 -9.26 -16.33
N ARG A 50 9.97 -9.34 -16.83
CA ARG A 50 10.29 -9.56 -18.26
C ARG A 50 10.82 -10.96 -18.55
N THR A 51 10.94 -11.81 -17.53
CA THR A 51 11.42 -13.19 -17.63
C THR A 51 10.24 -14.14 -17.62
#